data_AF-A0A4U2Z2D9-F1
#
_entry.id   AF-A0A4U2Z2D9-F1
#
_cell.length_a   1.000
_cell.length_b   1.000
_cell.length_c   1.000
_cell.angle_alpha   90.00
_cell.angle_beta   90.00
_cell.angle_gamma   90.00
#
_symmetry.space_group_name_H-M   'P 1'
#
loop_
_entity.id
_entity.type
_entity.pdbx_description
1 polymer ?
#
loop_
_entity_poly.entity_id
_entity_poly.type
_entity_poly.pdbx_seq_one_letter_code
_entity_poly.pdbx_strand_id
1 'polypeptide(L)'
;MATGPCALYGKHRMKNSVLVGVRDTNGNYISNEFRTGQLFTCGCNDRIITSGSPNTGDYIRSYVTEGGIQASEWVYSIAGGYWKIPKKYIYYQGSSTLPGYEFM
;
A
#
# COMPACT_ATOMS: atom_id res chain seq x y z
N MET A 1 -11.71 2.97 1.80
CA MET A 1 -12.47 2.26 2.85
C MET A 1 -11.57 1.17 3.42
N ALA A 2 -11.47 1.03 4.74
CA ALA A 2 -10.66 -0.02 5.34
C ALA A 2 -11.18 -1.41 4.93
N THR A 3 -10.27 -2.33 4.61
CA THR A 3 -10.56 -3.76 4.45
C THR A 3 -10.91 -4.36 5.82
N GLY A 4 -12.12 -4.06 6.30
CA GLY A 4 -12.63 -4.55 7.60
C GLY A 4 -11.77 -4.15 8.82
N PRO A 5 -12.26 -4.43 10.04
CA PRO A 5 -11.45 -4.28 11.25
C PRO A 5 -10.38 -5.38 11.35
N CYS A 6 -9.22 -5.04 11.94
CA CYS A 6 -8.15 -6.00 12.17
C CYS A 6 -8.55 -7.02 13.24
N ALA A 7 -8.60 -8.30 12.88
CA ALA A 7 -8.99 -9.38 13.81
C ALA A 7 -8.02 -9.54 15.01
N LEU A 8 -6.78 -9.05 14.92
CA LEU A 8 -5.77 -9.21 15.97
C LEU A 8 -5.68 -8.01 16.92
N TYR A 9 -5.87 -6.79 16.41
CA TYR A 9 -5.53 -5.56 17.14
C TYR A 9 -6.64 -4.50 17.12
N GLY A 10 -7.79 -4.78 16.49
CA GLY A 10 -8.87 -3.82 16.25
C GLY A 10 -8.57 -2.83 15.12
N LYS A 11 -7.36 -2.23 15.12
CA LYS A 11 -6.78 -1.46 14.01
C LYS A 11 -5.62 -2.21 13.38
N HIS A 12 -5.46 -2.10 12.07
CA HIS A 12 -4.35 -2.72 11.35
C HIS A 12 -3.04 -2.02 11.69
N ARG A 13 -2.21 -2.66 12.52
CA ARG A 13 -0.85 -2.20 12.85
C ARG A 13 0.10 -2.54 11.71
N MET A 14 0.45 -1.53 10.93
CA MET A 14 1.25 -1.59 9.72
C MET A 14 2.72 -1.34 10.07
N LYS A 15 3.51 -2.42 10.22
CA LYS A 15 4.89 -2.35 10.75
C LYS A 15 5.99 -2.57 9.72
N ASN A 16 5.76 -3.43 8.73
CA ASN A 16 6.79 -3.80 7.77
C ASN A 16 6.64 -2.93 6.53
N SER A 17 7.55 -1.97 6.33
CA SER A 17 7.58 -1.11 5.15
C SER A 17 8.71 -1.53 4.20
N VAL A 18 8.34 -1.92 2.98
CA VAL A 18 9.31 -2.17 1.91
C VAL A 18 8.95 -1.36 0.68
N LEU A 19 9.97 -0.83 0.00
CA LEU A 19 9.77 -0.12 -1.26
C LEU A 19 9.30 -1.09 -2.35
N VAL A 20 8.26 -0.69 -3.06
CA VAL A 20 7.61 -1.46 -4.13
C VAL A 20 7.38 -0.61 -5.37
N GLY A 21 7.38 -1.27 -6.52
CA GLY A 21 6.89 -0.68 -7.76
C GLY A 21 5.41 -1.00 -7.95
N VAL A 22 4.64 -0.06 -8.49
CA VAL A 22 3.22 -0.28 -8.78
C VAL A 22 2.99 -0.26 -10.29
N ARG A 23 2.32 -1.28 -10.79
CA ARG A 23 1.94 -1.43 -12.19
C ARG A 23 0.43 -1.60 -12.34
N ASP A 24 -0.11 -1.13 -13.45
CA ASP A 24 -1.48 -1.42 -13.81
C ASP A 24 -1.63 -2.87 -14.28
N THR A 25 -2.86 -3.31 -14.52
CA THR A 25 -3.15 -4.68 -14.96
C THR A 25 -2.51 -5.04 -16.30
N ASN A 26 -2.24 -4.04 -17.15
CA ASN A 26 -1.53 -4.19 -18.42
C ASN A 26 0.00 -4.15 -18.28
N GLY A 27 0.52 -3.95 -17.06
CA GLY A 27 1.95 -3.93 -16.77
C GLY A 27 2.64 -2.58 -16.92
N ASN A 28 1.92 -1.49 -17.20
CA ASN A 28 2.52 -0.15 -17.24
C ASN A 28 2.73 0.38 -15.82
N TYR A 29 3.78 1.16 -15.64
CA TYR A 29 4.07 1.81 -14.37
C TYR A 29 3.00 2.85 -14.02
N ILE A 30 2.56 2.86 -12.77
CA ILE A 30 1.66 3.87 -12.22
C ILE A 30 2.50 4.95 -11.52
N SER A 31 3.37 5.60 -12.29
CA SER A 31 4.41 6.49 -11.75
C SER A 31 3.88 7.83 -11.21
N ASN A 32 2.70 8.27 -11.68
CA ASN A 32 2.13 9.55 -11.30
C ASN A 32 1.50 9.48 -9.90
N GLU A 33 0.79 8.39 -9.62
CA GLU A 33 0.15 8.12 -8.33
C GLU A 33 1.12 7.47 -7.35
N PHE A 34 2.05 6.63 -7.83
CA PHE A 34 3.05 5.93 -7.03
C PHE A 34 4.44 6.11 -7.65
N ARG A 35 5.06 7.28 -7.41
CA ARG A 35 6.45 7.53 -7.81
C ARG A 35 7.41 6.56 -7.13
N THR A 36 7.15 6.29 -5.85
CA THR A 36 7.74 5.20 -5.06
C THR A 36 6.62 4.64 -4.19
N GLY A 37 6.29 3.36 -4.33
CA GLY A 37 5.32 2.72 -3.46
C GLY A 37 5.99 2.20 -2.19
N GLN A 38 5.26 2.19 -1.08
CA GLN A 38 5.63 1.48 0.14
C GLN A 38 4.54 0.48 0.49
N LEU A 39 4.94 -0.79 0.55
CA LEU A 39 4.08 -1.86 1.02
C LEU A 39 4.20 -1.95 2.53
N PHE A 40 3.06 -1.79 3.20
CA PHE A 40 2.86 -2.04 4.60
C PHE A 40 2.09 -3.34 4.81
N THR A 41 2.54 -4.15 5.78
CA THR A 41 1.86 -5.40 6.15
C THR A 41 1.51 -5.43 7.63
N CYS A 42 0.29 -5.86 7.94
CA CYS A 42 -0.17 -6.13 9.29
C CYS A 42 0.03 -7.60 9.65
N GLY A 43 0.14 -7.91 10.94
CA GLY A 43 0.23 -9.30 11.44
C GLY A 43 -0.98 -10.17 11.12
N CYS A 44 -2.13 -9.58 10.76
CA CYS A 44 -3.30 -10.30 10.28
C CYS A 44 -3.25 -10.64 8.76
N ASN A 45 -2.11 -10.38 8.12
CA ASN A 45 -1.87 -10.49 6.68
C ASN A 45 -2.59 -9.45 5.81
N ASP A 46 -3.27 -8.44 6.39
CA ASP A 46 -3.74 -7.30 5.61
C ASP A 46 -2.55 -6.49 5.09
N ARG A 47 -2.63 -6.08 3.82
CA ARG A 47 -1.59 -5.29 3.16
C ARG A 47 -2.17 -3.99 2.64
N ILE A 48 -1.36 -2.95 2.65
CA ILE A 48 -1.68 -1.67 2.03
C ILE A 48 -0.44 -1.15 1.33
N ILE A 49 -0.60 -0.60 0.14
CA ILE A 49 0.48 0.09 -0.56
C ILE A 49 0.17 1.58 -0.58
N THR A 50 1.11 2.41 -0.17
CA THR A 50 1.00 3.88 -0.12
C THR A 50 2.08 4.53 -0.99
N SER A 51 1.85 5.74 -1.49
CA SER A 51 2.84 6.47 -2.29
C SER A 51 3.77 7.37 -1.49
N GLY A 52 3.44 7.62 -0.21
CA GLY A 52 4.31 8.27 0.76
C GLY A 52 4.54 7.39 1.99
N SER A 53 5.24 7.96 2.97
CA SER A 53 5.71 7.28 4.19
C SER A 53 4.94 7.70 5.44
N PRO A 54 3.70 7.22 5.65
CA PRO A 54 2.91 7.59 6.83
C PRO A 54 3.57 7.19 8.15
N ASN A 55 4.41 6.15 8.16
CA ASN A 55 5.16 5.74 9.35
C ASN A 55 6.21 6.78 9.80
N THR A 56 6.68 7.66 8.91
CA THR A 56 7.58 8.78 9.26
C THR A 56 6.85 10.12 9.35
N GLY A 57 5.51 10.11 9.29
CA GLY A 57 4.67 11.31 9.30
C GLY A 57 4.44 11.96 7.93
N ASP A 58 4.95 11.40 6.82
CA ASP A 58 4.65 11.91 5.48
C ASP A 58 3.22 11.54 5.03
N TYR A 59 2.67 12.28 4.08
CA TYR A 59 1.31 12.05 3.61
C TYR A 59 1.22 10.81 2.75
N ILE A 60 0.12 10.06 2.89
CA ILE A 60 -0.15 8.86 2.11
C ILE A 60 -0.23 9.18 0.60
N ARG A 61 -0.92 10.28 0.26
CA ARG A 61 -1.26 10.79 -1.09
C ARG A 61 -2.09 9.78 -1.87
N SER A 62 -1.50 8.72 -2.39
CA SER A 62 -2.20 7.60 -3.03
C SER A 62 -2.06 6.32 -2.21
N TYR A 63 -3.13 5.53 -2.14
CA TYR A 63 -3.06 4.21 -1.52
C TYR A 63 -3.98 3.17 -2.17
N VAL A 64 -3.67 1.91 -1.92
CA VAL A 64 -4.51 0.76 -2.27
C VAL A 64 -4.47 -0.24 -1.12
N THR A 65 -5.65 -0.71 -0.69
CA THR A 65 -5.81 -1.72 0.34
C THR A 65 -5.77 -3.13 -0.26
N GLU A 66 -5.68 -4.15 0.60
CA GLU A 66 -5.52 -5.56 0.20
C GLU A 66 -6.47 -6.01 -0.91
N GLY A 67 -7.75 -5.62 -0.85
CA GLY A 67 -8.75 -5.99 -1.85
C GLY A 67 -8.53 -5.41 -3.26
N GLY A 68 -7.64 -4.42 -3.41
CA GLY A 68 -7.26 -3.84 -4.69
C GLY A 68 -5.97 -4.41 -5.28
N ILE A 69 -5.23 -5.22 -4.52
CA ILE A 69 -3.97 -5.83 -4.93
C ILE A 69 -4.26 -7.15 -5.64
N GLN A 70 -3.88 -7.28 -6.91
CA GLN A 70 -4.20 -8.48 -7.70
C GLN A 70 -3.08 -9.51 -7.78
N ALA A 71 -1.84 -9.04 -7.88
CA ALA A 71 -0.68 -9.92 -7.97
C ALA A 71 0.60 -9.19 -7.55
N SER A 72 1.59 -9.96 -7.14
CA SER A 72 2.98 -9.51 -7.01
C SER A 72 3.86 -10.21 -8.04
N GLU A 73 4.90 -9.51 -8.49
CA GLU A 73 5.93 -9.99 -9.40
C GLU A 73 7.28 -9.62 -8.79
N TRP A 74 8.06 -10.63 -8.44
CA TRP A 74 9.36 -10.38 -7.81
C TRP A 74 10.39 -10.02 -8.88
N VAL A 75 11.06 -8.88 -8.71
CA VAL A 75 12.09 -8.41 -9.63
C VAL A 75 13.26 -7.86 -8.82
N TYR A 76 14.47 -8.29 -9.16
CA TYR A 76 15.70 -8.01 -8.40
C TYR A 76 16.00 -6.52 -8.21
N SER A 77 15.45 -5.64 -9.06
CA SER A 77 15.67 -4.20 -9.01
C SER A 77 14.87 -3.45 -7.95
N ILE A 78 13.85 -4.08 -7.33
CA ILE A 78 13.04 -3.47 -6.26
C ILE A 78 12.85 -4.48 -5.13
N ALA A 79 13.28 -4.12 -3.91
CA ALA A 79 13.29 -5.01 -2.74
C ALA A 79 11.94 -5.70 -2.46
N GLY A 80 10.81 -5.00 -2.65
CA GLY A 80 9.46 -5.55 -2.47
C GLY A 80 8.77 -6.00 -3.75
N GLY A 81 9.46 -5.98 -4.90
CA GLY A 81 8.92 -6.33 -6.22
C GLY A 81 7.93 -5.33 -6.80
N TYR A 82 7.29 -5.75 -7.89
CA TYR A 82 6.19 -5.03 -8.54
C TYR A 82 4.83 -5.59 -8.12
N TRP A 83 3.86 -4.71 -7.93
CA TRP A 83 2.50 -5.09 -7.57
C TRP A 83 1.52 -4.59 -8.63
N LYS A 84 0.68 -5.51 -9.12
CA LYS A 84 -0.33 -5.24 -10.14
C LYS A 84 -1.62 -4.79 -9.46
N ILE A 85 -2.04 -3.56 -9.76
CA ILE A 85 -3.18 -2.89 -9.16
C ILE A 85 -4.02 -2.21 -10.25
N PRO A 86 -5.32 -2.53 -10.38
CA PRO A 86 -6.22 -1.77 -11.22
C PRO A 86 -6.37 -0.33 -10.71
N LYS A 87 -6.22 0.66 -11.61
CA LYS A 87 -6.31 2.09 -11.25
C LYS A 87 -7.58 2.47 -10.48
N LYS A 88 -8.69 1.79 -10.74
CA LYS A 88 -9.98 2.01 -10.04
C LYS A 88 -9.93 1.72 -8.53
N TYR A 89 -8.93 1.01 -8.04
CA TYR A 89 -8.72 0.74 -6.61
C TYR A 89 -7.64 1.63 -5.97
N ILE A 90 -7.16 2.64 -6.69
CA ILE A 90 -6.26 3.65 -6.15
C ILE A 90 -7.11 4.77 -5.58
N TYR A 91 -6.88 5.08 -4.31
CA TYR A 91 -7.59 6.12 -3.59
C TYR A 91 -6.61 7.21 -3.16
N TYR A 92 -7.14 8.43 -3.01
CA TYR A 92 -6.36 9.56 -2.51
C TYR A 92 -6.58 9.76 -1.00
N GLN A 93 -5.52 10.11 -0.27
CA GLN A 93 -5.58 10.54 1.13
C GLN A 93 -4.55 11.65 1.39
N GLY A 94 -5.04 12.83 1.76
CA GLY A 94 -4.22 14.03 2.00
C GLY A 94 -3.61 14.13 3.40
N SER A 95 -3.55 13.04 4.16
CA SER A 95 -2.98 12.98 5.50
C SER A 95 -2.05 11.78 5.65
N SER A 96 -1.29 11.74 6.75
CA SER A 96 -0.46 10.60 7.15
C SER A 96 -1.25 9.49 7.87
N THR A 97 -2.57 9.66 8.02
CA THR A 97 -3.43 8.76 8.78
C THR A 97 -4.55 8.19 7.93
N LEU A 98 -4.93 6.94 8.19
CA LEU A 98 -6.04 6.29 7.51
C LEU A 98 -6.93 5.59 8.56
N PRO A 99 -8.24 5.85 8.58
CA PRO A 99 -9.14 5.20 9.53
C PRO A 99 -9.04 3.68 9.46
N GLY A 100 -8.83 3.03 10.62
CA GLY A 100 -8.64 1.59 10.72
C GLY A 100 -7.19 1.11 10.59
N TYR A 101 -6.24 2.01 10.30
CA TYR A 101 -4.81 1.70 10.15
C TYR A 101 -3.96 2.52 11.13
N GLU A 102 -2.90 1.90 11.62
CA GLU A 102 -1.88 2.51 12.47
C GLU A 102 -0.52 2.20 11.85
N PHE A 103 0.13 3.21 11.27
CA PHE A 103 1.43 3.08 10.61
C PHE A 103 2.55 3.30 11.64
N MET A 104 3.49 2.36 11.73
CA MET A 104 4.56 2.33 12.73
C MET A 104 5.94 2.16 12.07
#